data_AF-A0A7V2AVY2-F1
#
_entry.id   AF-A0A7V2AVY2-F1
#
_cell.length_a   1.000
_cell.length_b   1.000
_cell.length_c   1.000
_cell.angle_alpha   90.00
_cell.angle_beta   90.00
_cell.angle_gamma   90.00
#
_symmetry.space_group_name_H-M   'P 1'
#
loop_
_entity.id
_entity.type
_entity.pdbx_description
1 polymer ?
#
loop_
_entity_poly.entity_id
_entity_poly.type
_entity_poly.pdbx_seq_one_letter_code
_entity_poly.pdbx_strand_id
1 'polypeptide(L)'
;MPFSTRSLCAAGALLLALIVPYRSAPSAADREAPAIELDATVETLDNGLEVILLEDHSVPVMSYWTFFRVGARNERPGITGISHFMEHMMFNGTEKYGPQEFDRVLEANGGYSNAFTSKNMTAYYEDFASDVLELIVDLDSDRMKSLALDPQYVESELGVVREERRLSIDNS
;
A
#
# COMPACT_ATOMS: atom_id res chain seq x y z
N MET A 1 77.59 -47.31 28.81
CA MET A 1 78.20 -47.07 27.48
C MET A 1 77.23 -46.22 26.65
N PRO A 2 77.68 -45.48 25.62
CA PRO A 2 77.12 -44.18 25.20
C PRO A 2 75.83 -44.31 24.34
N PHE A 3 75.07 -43.27 23.94
CA PHE A 3 75.39 -41.98 23.28
C PHE A 3 74.39 -40.89 23.75
N SER A 4 74.69 -39.59 23.92
CA SER A 4 75.45 -38.59 23.15
C SER A 4 74.68 -37.94 21.98
N THR A 5 74.50 -36.61 22.11
CA THR A 5 74.00 -35.60 21.15
C THR A 5 72.49 -35.66 20.78
N ARG A 6 71.83 -34.57 20.30
CA ARG A 6 72.28 -33.22 19.87
C ARG A 6 71.20 -32.14 20.13
N SER A 7 71.58 -30.86 20.23
CA SER A 7 70.64 -29.72 20.28
C SER A 7 69.95 -29.46 18.94
N LEU A 8 68.69 -28.99 18.96
CA LEU A 8 68.08 -28.24 17.86
C LEU A 8 67.74 -26.82 18.33
N CYS A 9 68.21 -25.80 17.60
CA CYS A 9 67.79 -24.42 17.78
C CYS A 9 66.45 -24.19 17.06
N ALA A 10 65.48 -23.57 17.73
CA ALA A 10 64.25 -23.12 17.11
C ALA A 10 64.48 -21.77 16.40
N ALA A 11 64.19 -21.69 15.10
CA ALA A 11 64.20 -20.44 14.36
C ALA A 11 62.85 -19.72 14.53
N GLY A 12 62.86 -18.51 15.09
CA GLY A 12 61.66 -17.68 15.21
C GLY A 12 61.29 -17.01 13.90
N ALA A 13 60.08 -17.24 13.40
CA ALA A 13 59.54 -16.55 12.23
C ALA A 13 58.93 -15.19 12.65
N LEU A 14 59.47 -14.10 12.10
CA LEU A 14 59.00 -12.74 12.35
C LEU A 14 57.90 -12.38 11.33
N LEU A 15 56.63 -12.40 11.72
CA LEU A 15 55.54 -11.88 10.87
C LEU A 15 55.51 -10.35 10.90
N LEU A 16 55.85 -9.70 9.78
CA LEU A 16 55.45 -8.31 9.55
C LEU A 16 53.98 -8.28 9.11
N ALA A 17 53.12 -7.68 9.93
CA ALA A 17 51.75 -7.36 9.54
C ALA A 17 51.73 -6.07 8.70
N LEU A 18 51.37 -6.17 7.42
CA LEU A 18 51.11 -5.01 6.57
C LEU A 18 49.77 -4.37 6.97
N ILE A 19 49.83 -3.22 7.64
CA ILE A 19 48.64 -2.41 7.93
C ILE A 19 48.25 -1.67 6.65
N VAL A 20 47.30 -2.21 5.89
CA VAL A 20 46.65 -1.50 4.79
C VAL A 20 45.66 -0.50 5.39
N PRO A 21 45.78 0.82 5.13
CA PRO A 21 44.80 1.79 5.61
C PRO A 21 43.48 1.59 4.89
N TYR A 22 42.47 1.13 5.61
CA TYR A 22 41.11 1.01 5.12
C TYR A 22 40.54 2.42 4.86
N ARG A 23 40.50 2.84 3.58
CA ARG A 23 39.72 4.03 3.20
C ARG A 23 38.24 3.70 3.42
N SER A 24 37.63 4.35 4.39
CA SER A 24 36.18 4.35 4.55
C SER A 24 35.54 4.83 3.24
N ALA A 25 34.66 4.02 2.68
CA ALA A 25 33.75 4.48 1.63
C ALA A 25 32.90 5.64 2.18
N PRO A 26 32.51 6.62 1.35
CA PRO A 26 31.59 7.67 1.76
C PRO A 26 30.29 7.05 2.29
N SER A 27 29.72 7.67 3.33
CA SER A 27 28.50 7.18 3.95
C SER A 27 27.35 7.20 2.94
N ALA A 28 26.46 6.21 3.00
CA ALA A 28 25.22 6.25 2.22
C ALA A 28 24.34 7.47 2.59
N ALA A 29 24.59 8.11 3.74
CA ALA A 29 23.90 9.31 4.18
C ALA A 29 24.20 10.57 3.35
N ASP A 30 25.29 10.60 2.59
CA ASP A 30 25.71 11.78 1.81
C ASP A 30 25.13 11.78 0.36
N ARG A 31 24.29 10.79 0.03
CA ARG A 31 23.54 10.76 -1.24
C ARG A 31 22.17 11.37 -1.02
N GLU A 32 22.08 12.67 -1.28
CA GLU A 32 20.81 13.30 -1.58
C GLU A 32 20.17 12.54 -2.76
N ALA A 33 19.04 11.89 -2.51
CA ALA A 33 18.32 11.17 -3.56
C ALA A 33 17.89 12.20 -4.62
N PRO A 34 17.98 11.89 -5.92
CA PRO A 34 17.54 12.82 -6.95
C PRO A 34 16.08 13.20 -6.68
N ALA A 35 15.83 14.50 -6.50
CA ALA A 35 14.48 15.01 -6.33
C ALA A 35 13.69 14.67 -7.60
N ILE A 36 12.60 13.92 -7.45
CA ILE A 36 11.67 13.65 -8.53
C ILE A 36 10.76 14.88 -8.61
N GLU A 37 11.06 15.79 -9.54
CA GLU A 37 10.13 16.86 -9.89
C GLU A 37 8.97 16.26 -10.70
N LEU A 38 7.77 16.34 -10.15
CA LEU A 38 6.52 15.93 -10.78
C LEU A 38 5.70 17.19 -11.08
N ASP A 39 5.37 17.39 -12.36
CA ASP A 39 4.52 18.50 -12.80
C ASP A 39 3.04 18.11 -12.60
N ALA A 40 2.63 18.08 -11.33
CA ALA A 40 1.27 17.71 -10.93
C ALA A 40 0.40 18.97 -10.75
N THR A 41 -0.78 18.97 -11.38
CA THR A 41 -1.82 19.98 -11.17
C THR A 41 -2.62 19.61 -9.92
N VAL A 42 -2.88 20.59 -9.06
CA VAL A 42 -3.69 20.43 -7.84
C VAL A 42 -4.81 21.45 -7.84
N GLU A 43 -6.05 20.98 -7.80
CA GLU A 43 -7.24 21.82 -7.63
C GLU A 43 -8.06 21.41 -6.41
N THR A 44 -8.86 22.34 -5.89
CA THR A 44 -9.80 22.09 -4.80
C THR A 44 -11.20 22.47 -5.27
N LEU A 45 -12.12 21.51 -5.26
CA LEU A 45 -13.51 21.70 -5.67
C LEU A 45 -14.29 22.49 -4.60
N ASP A 46 -15.44 23.07 -4.97
CA ASP A 46 -16.30 23.85 -4.07
C ASP A 46 -16.75 23.09 -2.79
N ASN A 47 -16.75 21.76 -2.83
CA ASN A 47 -17.07 20.90 -1.67
C ASN A 47 -15.87 20.60 -0.76
N GLY A 48 -14.68 21.11 -1.09
CA GLY A 48 -13.43 20.88 -0.36
C GLY A 48 -12.66 19.60 -0.72
N LEU A 49 -13.08 18.87 -1.75
CA LEU A 49 -12.30 17.73 -2.28
C LEU A 49 -11.08 18.26 -3.05
N GLU A 50 -9.90 17.78 -2.69
CA GLU A 50 -8.64 18.04 -3.38
C GLU A 50 -8.46 17.00 -4.51
N VAL A 51 -8.19 17.46 -5.72
CA VAL A 51 -7.92 16.63 -6.90
C VAL A 51 -6.49 16.89 -7.34
N ILE A 52 -5.70 15.81 -7.42
CA ILE A 52 -4.30 15.85 -7.86
C ILE A 52 -4.20 15.08 -9.16
N LEU A 53 -3.80 15.76 -10.24
CA LEU A 53 -3.63 15.20 -11.57
C LEU A 53 -2.15 15.23 -11.96
N LEU A 54 -1.61 14.07 -12.32
CA LEU A 54 -0.30 13.91 -12.95
C LEU A 54 -0.52 13.31 -14.34
N GLU A 55 -0.20 14.05 -15.39
CA GLU A 55 -0.41 13.60 -16.77
C GLU A 55 0.83 12.89 -17.31
N ASP A 56 0.66 11.66 -17.80
CA ASP A 56 1.61 10.98 -18.68
C ASP A 56 0.86 10.38 -19.87
N HIS A 57 1.25 10.78 -21.09
CA HIS A 57 0.67 10.29 -22.34
C HIS A 57 1.50 9.17 -23.00
N SER A 58 2.47 8.59 -22.27
CA SER A 58 3.29 7.47 -22.78
C SER A 58 2.48 6.20 -23.05
N VAL A 59 1.38 5.99 -22.32
CA VAL A 59 0.47 4.84 -22.42
C VAL A 59 -0.99 5.26 -22.20
N PRO A 60 -1.98 4.64 -22.87
CA PRO A 60 -3.40 5.01 -22.76
C PRO A 60 -4.09 4.33 -21.55
N VAL A 61 -3.50 4.49 -20.36
CA VAL A 61 -4.03 3.95 -19.10
C VAL A 61 -4.05 5.02 -18.02
N MET A 62 -4.92 4.85 -17.03
CA MET A 62 -5.04 5.74 -15.86
C MET A 62 -5.06 4.91 -14.59
N SER A 63 -4.52 5.50 -13.51
CA SER A 63 -4.65 5.02 -12.15
C SER A 63 -5.37 6.11 -11.35
N TYR A 64 -6.59 5.81 -10.89
CA TYR A 64 -7.42 6.72 -10.13
C TYR A 64 -7.38 6.31 -8.66
N TRP A 65 -7.28 7.28 -7.74
CA TRP A 65 -7.07 7.02 -6.32
C TRP A 65 -7.94 7.94 -5.45
N THR A 66 -8.79 7.35 -4.61
CA THR A 66 -9.65 8.07 -3.68
C THR A 66 -9.19 7.82 -2.23
N PHE A 67 -8.65 8.88 -1.60
CA PHE A 67 -8.08 8.83 -0.25
C PHE A 67 -9.01 9.45 0.81
N PHE A 68 -9.43 8.64 1.77
CA PHE A 68 -10.14 9.11 2.96
C PHE A 68 -9.18 9.31 4.13
N ARG A 69 -9.21 10.49 4.77
CA ARG A 69 -8.40 10.82 5.96
C ARG A 69 -8.97 10.20 7.26
N VAL A 70 -9.40 8.95 7.18
CA VAL A 70 -10.01 8.14 8.24
C VAL A 70 -9.30 6.79 8.25
N GLY A 71 -9.04 6.21 9.41
CA GLY A 71 -8.55 4.84 9.55
C GLY A 71 -8.68 4.37 10.99
N ALA A 72 -8.04 3.26 11.35
CA ALA A 72 -8.23 2.62 12.66
C ALA A 72 -7.98 3.53 13.89
N ARG A 73 -7.20 4.62 13.78
CA ARG A 73 -7.03 5.61 14.87
C ARG A 73 -8.28 6.46 15.16
N ASN A 74 -9.19 6.56 14.19
CA ASN A 74 -10.40 7.39 14.26
C ASN A 74 -11.57 6.63 14.92
N GLU A 75 -11.39 5.34 15.20
CA GLU A 75 -12.37 4.47 15.83
C GLU A 75 -12.43 4.70 17.35
N ARG A 76 -13.53 4.26 17.97
CA ARG A 76 -13.73 4.31 19.42
C ARG A 76 -14.19 2.95 19.95
N PRO A 77 -13.98 2.64 21.24
CA PRO A 77 -14.49 1.40 21.85
C PRO A 77 -15.97 1.18 21.53
N GLY A 78 -16.32 -0.04 21.13
CA GLY A 78 -17.66 -0.42 20.68
C GLY A 78 -17.87 -0.37 19.16
N ILE A 79 -17.01 0.32 18.39
CA ILE A 79 -17.02 0.31 16.91
C ILE A 79 -15.64 0.06 16.29
N THR A 80 -14.74 -0.60 17.01
CA THR A 80 -13.40 -0.95 16.50
C THR A 80 -13.49 -1.95 15.36
N GLY A 81 -12.78 -1.70 14.26
CA GLY A 81 -12.87 -2.42 12.98
C GLY A 81 -13.84 -1.79 11.97
N ILE A 82 -14.57 -0.72 12.33
CA ILE A 82 -15.54 -0.08 11.42
C ILE A 82 -14.89 0.53 10.18
N SER A 83 -13.64 1.02 10.24
CA SER A 83 -12.97 1.58 9.05
C SER A 83 -12.74 0.51 7.99
N HIS A 84 -12.26 -0.67 8.40
CA HIS A 84 -12.05 -1.83 7.53
C HIS A 84 -13.39 -2.46 7.09
N PHE A 85 -14.39 -2.50 7.97
CA PHE A 85 -15.72 -2.96 7.57
C PHE A 85 -16.36 -2.06 6.50
N MET A 86 -16.20 -0.74 6.59
CA MET A 86 -16.69 0.18 5.56
C MET A 86 -15.94 0.02 4.22
N GLU A 87 -14.68 -0.40 4.25
CA GLU A 87 -13.91 -0.75 3.05
C GLU A 87 -14.56 -1.89 2.27
N HIS A 88 -14.93 -2.98 2.95
CA HIS A 88 -15.69 -4.08 2.34
C HIS A 88 -17.04 -3.61 1.80
N MET A 89 -17.75 -2.77 2.57
CA MET A 89 -19.08 -2.31 2.17
C MET A 89 -19.06 -1.44 0.90
N MET A 90 -17.97 -0.74 0.59
CA MET A 90 -17.85 0.12 -0.61
C MET A 90 -17.93 -0.63 -1.94
N PHE A 91 -17.85 -1.97 -1.95
CA PHE A 91 -18.04 -2.84 -3.12
C PHE A 91 -19.44 -3.50 -3.17
N ASN A 92 -20.22 -3.42 -2.09
CA ASN A 92 -21.51 -4.10 -1.94
C ASN A 92 -22.72 -3.33 -2.48
N GLY A 93 -22.48 -2.31 -3.32
CA GLY A 93 -23.52 -1.60 -4.07
C GLY A 93 -23.96 -0.27 -3.46
N THR A 94 -24.80 0.43 -4.21
CA THR A 94 -25.17 1.84 -4.05
C THR A 94 -26.62 2.07 -4.52
N GLU A 95 -27.08 3.32 -4.60
CA GLU A 95 -28.40 3.64 -5.14
C GLU A 95 -28.49 3.40 -6.66
N LYS A 96 -27.40 3.65 -7.41
CA LYS A 96 -27.37 3.49 -8.88
C LYS A 96 -26.87 2.11 -9.33
N TYR A 97 -25.93 1.53 -8.60
CA TYR A 97 -25.26 0.27 -8.94
C TYR A 97 -25.59 -0.81 -7.90
N GLY A 98 -26.20 -1.90 -8.34
CA GLY A 98 -26.57 -3.00 -7.43
C GLY A 98 -25.35 -3.66 -6.76
N PRO A 99 -25.57 -4.52 -5.74
CA PRO A 99 -24.49 -5.30 -5.15
C PRO A 99 -23.70 -6.09 -6.19
N GLN A 100 -22.37 -6.06 -6.11
CA GLN A 100 -21.44 -6.68 -7.07
C GLN A 100 -21.46 -6.09 -8.50
N GLU A 101 -22.22 -5.01 -8.76
CA GLU A 101 -22.18 -4.35 -10.07
C GLU A 101 -20.95 -3.45 -10.25
N PHE A 102 -20.35 -2.91 -9.16
CA PHE A 102 -19.15 -2.07 -9.25
C PHE A 102 -18.01 -2.82 -9.96
N ASP A 103 -17.58 -3.95 -9.38
CA ASP A 103 -16.50 -4.75 -9.94
C ASP A 103 -16.88 -5.35 -11.29
N ARG A 104 -18.13 -5.81 -11.47
CA ARG A 104 -18.59 -6.35 -12.77
C ARG A 104 -18.50 -5.31 -13.88
N VAL A 105 -18.92 -4.07 -13.63
CA VAL A 105 -18.88 -2.99 -14.63
C VAL A 105 -17.44 -2.58 -14.90
N LEU A 106 -16.59 -2.50 -13.87
CA LEU A 106 -15.17 -2.21 -14.01
C LEU A 106 -14.42 -3.28 -14.83
N GLU A 107 -14.52 -4.55 -14.43
CA GLU A 107 -13.88 -5.69 -15.09
C GLU A 107 -14.37 -5.88 -16.54
N ALA A 108 -15.66 -5.66 -16.80
CA ALA A 108 -16.21 -5.71 -18.16
C ALA A 108 -15.62 -4.64 -19.10
N ASN A 109 -15.06 -3.57 -18.55
CA ASN A 109 -14.33 -2.52 -19.26
C ASN A 109 -12.80 -2.67 -19.15
N GLY A 110 -12.32 -3.82 -18.68
CA GLY A 110 -10.89 -4.14 -18.58
C GLY A 110 -10.17 -3.42 -17.43
N GLY A 111 -10.90 -2.83 -16.49
CA GLY A 111 -10.34 -2.22 -15.29
C GLY A 111 -10.08 -3.21 -14.15
N TYR A 112 -9.35 -2.75 -13.15
CA TYR A 112 -9.04 -3.46 -11.91
C TYR A 112 -9.20 -2.52 -10.70
N SER A 113 -9.78 -3.00 -9.61
CA SER A 113 -9.97 -2.26 -8.35
C SER A 113 -9.24 -2.93 -7.19
N ASN A 114 -8.86 -2.13 -6.18
CA ASN A 114 -8.53 -2.63 -4.86
C ASN A 114 -8.69 -1.53 -3.79
N ALA A 115 -8.53 -1.90 -2.52
CA ALA A 115 -8.56 -0.98 -1.40
C ALA A 115 -7.55 -1.37 -0.30
N PHE A 116 -7.35 -0.47 0.66
CA PHE A 116 -6.78 -0.81 1.97
C PHE A 116 -7.16 0.19 3.07
N THR A 117 -7.33 -0.31 4.29
CA THR A 117 -7.43 0.50 5.51
C THR A 117 -6.17 0.40 6.35
N SER A 118 -5.66 1.57 6.75
CA SER A 118 -4.52 1.72 7.64
C SER A 118 -4.93 2.36 8.98
N LYS A 119 -3.95 2.70 9.82
CA LYS A 119 -4.19 3.49 11.02
C LYS A 119 -4.65 4.93 10.72
N ASN A 120 -4.27 5.51 9.57
CA ASN A 120 -4.39 6.95 9.32
C ASN A 120 -5.27 7.32 8.12
N MET A 121 -5.46 6.39 7.19
CA MET A 121 -6.20 6.55 5.93
C MET A 121 -6.84 5.22 5.51
N THR A 122 -7.91 5.32 4.73
CA THR A 122 -8.47 4.25 3.90
C THR A 122 -8.41 4.75 2.46
N ALA A 123 -7.92 3.92 1.55
CA ALA A 123 -7.74 4.27 0.14
C ALA A 123 -8.41 3.22 -0.74
N TYR A 124 -8.97 3.68 -1.86
CA TYR A 124 -9.46 2.86 -2.95
C TYR A 124 -8.72 3.30 -4.20
N TYR A 125 -8.43 2.37 -5.11
CA TYR A 125 -7.84 2.70 -6.39
C TYR A 125 -8.34 1.81 -7.51
N GLU A 126 -8.37 2.39 -8.70
CA GLU A 126 -8.84 1.78 -9.93
C GLU A 126 -7.81 2.01 -11.05
N ASP A 127 -7.34 0.93 -11.67
CA ASP A 127 -6.45 0.97 -12.85
C ASP A 127 -7.25 0.56 -14.10
N PHE A 128 -7.25 1.38 -15.15
CA PHE A 128 -8.13 1.19 -16.32
C PHE A 128 -7.61 1.90 -17.60
N ALA A 129 -8.24 1.63 -18.75
CA ALA A 129 -7.94 2.30 -20.01
C ALA A 129 -8.46 3.74 -20.03
N SER A 130 -7.69 4.70 -20.55
CA SER A 130 -7.99 6.14 -20.38
C SER A 130 -9.33 6.60 -20.99
N ASP A 131 -9.93 5.82 -21.90
CA ASP A 131 -11.22 6.11 -22.53
C ASP A 131 -12.45 5.78 -21.66
N VAL A 132 -12.29 5.07 -20.53
CA VAL A 132 -13.39 4.75 -19.60
C VAL A 132 -13.47 5.65 -18.37
N LEU A 133 -12.69 6.74 -18.32
CA LEU A 133 -12.60 7.67 -17.17
C LEU A 133 -13.97 8.16 -16.65
N GLU A 134 -14.88 8.59 -17.54
CA GLU A 134 -16.22 9.07 -17.14
C GLU A 134 -17.01 8.00 -16.38
N LEU A 135 -16.88 6.73 -16.76
CA LEU A 135 -17.54 5.61 -16.09
C LEU A 135 -16.94 5.36 -14.69
N ILE A 136 -15.62 5.48 -14.54
CA ILE A 136 -14.97 5.24 -13.24
C ILE A 136 -15.27 6.36 -12.25
N VAL A 137 -15.26 7.62 -12.70
CA VAL A 137 -15.64 8.77 -11.88
C VAL A 137 -17.12 8.67 -11.46
N ASP A 138 -18.01 8.21 -12.33
CA ASP A 138 -19.42 8.00 -12.01
C ASP A 138 -19.64 6.83 -11.03
N LEU A 139 -18.91 5.72 -11.18
CA LEU A 139 -18.89 4.61 -10.22
C LEU A 139 -18.39 5.04 -8.83
N ASP A 140 -17.24 5.73 -8.75
CA ASP A 140 -16.65 6.15 -7.46
C ASP A 140 -17.51 7.21 -6.78
N SER A 141 -17.93 8.25 -7.52
CA SER A 141 -18.75 9.32 -6.96
C SER A 141 -20.12 8.86 -6.44
N ASP A 142 -20.68 7.77 -7.00
CA ASP A 142 -21.89 7.17 -6.48
C ASP A 142 -21.63 6.38 -5.18
N ARG A 143 -20.61 5.52 -5.10
CA ARG A 143 -20.27 4.83 -3.83
C ARG A 143 -19.86 5.80 -2.71
N MET A 144 -19.23 6.93 -3.04
CA MET A 144 -18.96 8.02 -2.08
C MET A 144 -20.22 8.67 -1.49
N LYS A 145 -21.36 8.64 -2.21
CA LYS A 145 -22.56 9.43 -1.91
C LYS A 145 -23.75 8.61 -1.46
N SER A 146 -23.97 7.43 -2.06
CA SER A 146 -25.25 6.69 -2.03
C SER A 146 -25.08 5.23 -1.59
N LEU A 147 -24.00 4.92 -0.85
CA LEU A 147 -23.65 3.55 -0.46
C LEU A 147 -24.81 2.77 0.17
N ALA A 148 -25.09 1.58 -0.37
CA ALA A 148 -26.15 0.71 0.12
C ALA A 148 -25.68 -0.09 1.35
N LEU A 149 -26.34 0.13 2.48
CA LEU A 149 -26.13 -0.66 3.71
C LEU A 149 -27.27 -1.66 3.89
N ASP A 150 -27.44 -2.55 2.89
CA ASP A 150 -28.43 -3.62 2.95
C ASP A 150 -28.11 -4.57 4.12
N PRO A 151 -29.06 -4.82 5.05
CA PRO A 151 -28.84 -5.67 6.22
C PRO A 151 -28.32 -7.08 5.92
N GLN A 152 -28.66 -7.66 4.75
CA GLN A 152 -28.19 -8.98 4.34
C GLN A 152 -26.67 -8.97 4.08
N TYR A 153 -26.19 -7.98 3.32
CA TYR A 153 -24.77 -7.85 2.99
C TYR A 153 -23.97 -7.38 4.19
N VAL A 154 -24.54 -6.49 5.02
CA VAL A 154 -23.93 -6.04 6.28
C VAL A 154 -23.64 -7.22 7.23
N GLU A 155 -24.58 -8.13 7.48
CA GLU A 155 -24.31 -9.29 8.35
C GLU A 155 -23.33 -10.29 7.71
N SER A 156 -23.37 -10.44 6.37
CA SER A 156 -22.42 -11.27 5.63
C SER A 156 -20.98 -10.77 5.78
N GLU A 157 -20.72 -9.49 5.50
CA GLU A 157 -19.39 -8.88 5.64
C GLU A 157 -18.91 -8.82 7.09
N LEU A 158 -19.83 -8.63 8.05
CA LEU A 158 -19.47 -8.76 9.47
C LEU A 158 -18.97 -10.17 9.80
N GLY A 159 -19.47 -11.21 9.12
CA GLY A 159 -18.94 -12.57 9.18
C GLY A 159 -17.53 -12.67 8.59
N VAL A 160 -17.31 -12.15 7.38
CA VAL A 160 -16.02 -12.16 6.68
C VAL A 160 -14.94 -11.46 7.49
N VAL A 161 -15.16 -10.20 7.88
CA VAL A 161 -14.19 -9.38 8.64
C VAL A 161 -13.88 -9.99 10.02
N ARG A 162 -14.84 -10.68 10.65
CA ARG A 162 -14.60 -11.43 11.89
C ARG A 162 -13.64 -12.61 11.67
N GLU A 163 -13.81 -13.36 10.58
CA GLU A 163 -12.95 -14.50 10.25
C GLU A 163 -11.56 -14.06 9.76
N GLU A 164 -11.43 -13.00 8.98
CA GLU A 164 -10.13 -12.42 8.61
C GLU A 164 -9.36 -11.96 9.84
N ARG A 165 -10.03 -11.26 10.76
CA ARG A 165 -9.43 -10.86 12.03
C ARG A 165 -9.05 -12.06 12.89
N ARG A 166 -9.84 -13.14 12.85
CA ARG A 166 -9.50 -14.40 13.54
C ARG A 166 -8.27 -15.05 12.92
N LEU A 167 -8.21 -15.20 11.61
CA LEU A 167 -7.05 -15.74 10.88
C LEU A 167 -5.78 -14.89 11.09
N SER A 168 -5.92 -13.56 11.11
CA SER A 168 -4.80 -12.64 11.39
C SER A 168 -4.24 -12.82 12.79
N ILE A 169 -5.09 -13.03 13.81
CA ILE A 169 -4.65 -13.16 15.21
C ILE A 169 -4.22 -14.60 15.55
N ASP A 170 -4.96 -15.61 15.12
CA ASP A 170 -4.70 -17.04 15.43
C ASP A 170 -3.46 -17.58 14.69
N ASN A 171 -2.98 -16.89 13.64
CA ASN A 171 -1.83 -17.28 12.80
C ASN A 171 -0.64 -16.31 12.91
N SER A 172 -0.59 -15.48 13.98
CA SER A 172 0.51 -14.54 14.30
C SER A 172 1.29 -14.94 15.55
#